data_AF-A0A1M7HMC6-F1
#
_entry.id   AF-A0A1M7HMC6-F1
#
_cell.length_a   1.000
_cell.length_b   1.000
_cell.length_c   1.000
_cell.angle_alpha   90.00
_cell.angle_beta   90.00
_cell.angle_gamma   90.00
#
_symmetry.space_group_name_H-M   'P 1'
#
loop_
_entity.id
_entity.type
_entity.pdbx_description
1 polymer ?
#
loop_
_entity_poly.entity_id
_entity_poly.type
_entity_poly.pdbx_seq_one_letter_code
_entity_poly.pdbx_strand_id
1 'polypeptide(L)'
;MSRKQIEERIALLYLALQFCSERTKTFTTGERICINQERFQWMHILENPTAVSRPVSIIIENKIKSISKLSLAQNFKPYYEDPFKEEIEIL
;
A
#
# COMPACT_ATOMS: atom_id res chain seq x y z
N MET A 1 13.35 -9.67 2.96
CA MET A 1 13.36 -8.46 2.10
C MET A 1 14.33 -7.47 2.68
N SER A 2 15.04 -6.71 1.85
CA SER A 2 15.85 -5.57 2.31
C SER A 2 14.94 -4.41 2.74
N ARG A 3 15.49 -3.44 3.49
CA ARG A 3 14.77 -2.22 3.89
C ARG A 3 14.12 -1.51 2.69
N LYS A 4 14.90 -1.29 1.63
CA LYS A 4 14.41 -0.68 0.37
C LYS A 4 13.23 -1.44 -0.23
N GLN A 5 13.29 -2.78 -0.26
CA GLN A 5 12.19 -3.59 -0.79
C GLN A 5 10.92 -3.46 0.07
N ILE A 6 11.06 -3.33 1.38
CA ILE A 6 9.94 -3.11 2.30
C ILE A 6 9.33 -1.72 2.06
N GLU A 7 10.17 -0.70 1.90
CA GLU A 7 9.71 0.66 1.61
C GLU A 7 8.94 0.75 0.28
N GLU A 8 9.47 0.11 -0.78
CA GLU A 8 8.81 -0.03 -2.07
C GLU A 8 7.46 -0.76 -1.95
N ARG A 9 7.39 -1.81 -1.12
CA ARG A 9 6.14 -2.54 -0.87
C ARG A 9 5.10 -1.67 -0.16
N ILE A 10 5.50 -0.93 0.86
CA ILE A 10 4.61 0.00 1.59
C ILE A 10 4.04 1.06 0.62
N ALA A 11 4.90 1.66 -0.20
CA ALA A 11 4.49 2.64 -1.21
C ALA A 11 3.47 2.06 -2.21
N LEU A 12 3.70 0.83 -2.69
CA LEU A 12 2.77 0.15 -3.59
C LEU A 12 1.41 -0.13 -2.94
N LEU A 13 1.38 -0.61 -1.69
CA LEU A 13 0.13 -0.84 -0.96
C LEU A 13 -0.65 0.45 -0.75
N TYR A 14 0.06 1.54 -0.44
CA TYR A 14 -0.53 2.85 -0.23
C TYR A 14 -1.09 3.45 -1.53
N LEU A 15 -0.34 3.37 -2.64
CA LEU A 15 -0.80 3.72 -3.99
C LEU A 15 -2.08 2.96 -4.35
N ALA A 16 -2.13 1.66 -4.08
CA ALA A 16 -3.30 0.85 -4.40
C ALA A 16 -4.56 1.31 -3.64
N LEU A 17 -4.43 1.70 -2.37
CA LEU A 17 -5.52 2.23 -1.56
C LEU A 17 -6.01 3.60 -2.06
N GLN A 18 -5.10 4.52 -2.38
CA GLN A 18 -5.45 5.85 -2.88
C GLN A 18 -6.10 5.78 -4.26
N PHE A 19 -5.47 5.08 -5.20
CA PHE A 19 -6.04 4.89 -6.54
C PHE A 19 -7.44 4.29 -6.46
N CYS A 20 -7.66 3.33 -5.57
CA CYS A 20 -8.97 2.72 -5.38
C CYS A 20 -10.02 3.70 -4.82
N SER A 21 -9.59 4.65 -4.00
CA SER A 21 -10.47 5.65 -3.38
C SER A 21 -10.86 6.76 -4.37
N GLU A 22 -9.95 7.13 -5.26
CA GLU A 22 -10.13 8.28 -6.16
C GLU A 22 -10.63 7.91 -7.57
N ARG A 23 -10.27 6.73 -8.09
CA ARG A 23 -10.46 6.39 -9.50
C ARG A 23 -11.38 5.21 -9.74
N THR A 24 -11.20 4.11 -9.01
CA THR A 24 -11.91 2.85 -9.31
C THR A 24 -12.13 2.03 -8.06
N LYS A 25 -13.37 1.57 -7.81
CA LYS A 25 -13.68 0.65 -6.71
C LYS A 25 -13.24 -0.79 -7.01
N THR A 26 -11.93 -1.02 -7.11
CA THR A 26 -11.33 -2.32 -7.45
C THR A 26 -11.33 -3.30 -6.27
N PHE A 27 -11.17 -2.77 -5.05
CA PHE A 27 -11.12 -3.55 -3.82
C PHE A 27 -12.44 -3.46 -3.06
N THR A 28 -12.88 -4.59 -2.51
CA THR A 28 -13.93 -4.62 -1.50
C THR A 28 -13.44 -3.97 -0.19
N THR A 29 -14.35 -3.69 0.74
CA THR A 29 -13.98 -3.22 2.08
C THR A 29 -13.05 -4.20 2.80
N GLY A 30 -13.33 -5.51 2.73
CA GLY A 30 -12.47 -6.54 3.34
C GLY A 30 -11.06 -6.56 2.73
N GLU A 31 -10.96 -6.44 1.41
CA GLU A 31 -9.64 -6.39 0.75
C GLU A 31 -8.84 -5.14 1.12
N ARG A 32 -9.50 -3.98 1.24
CA ARG A 32 -8.85 -2.74 1.71
C ARG A 32 -8.31 -2.88 3.12
N ILE A 33 -9.05 -3.55 4.01
CA ILE A 33 -8.59 -3.86 5.37
C ILE A 33 -7.33 -4.72 5.32
N CYS A 34 -7.32 -5.80 4.54
CA CYS A 34 -6.15 -6.68 4.40
C CYS A 34 -4.92 -5.92 3.86
N ILE A 35 -5.11 -5.07 2.84
CA ILE A 35 -4.02 -4.25 2.27
C ILE A 35 -3.45 -3.30 3.32
N ASN A 36 -4.31 -2.63 4.09
CA ASN A 36 -3.87 -1.70 5.12
C ASN A 36 -3.18 -2.43 6.28
N GLN A 37 -3.65 -3.63 6.66
CA GLN A 37 -3.00 -4.48 7.65
C GLN A 37 -1.59 -4.91 7.20
N GLU A 38 -1.42 -5.34 5.95
CA GLU A 38 -0.08 -5.65 5.42
C GLU A 38 0.81 -4.40 5.45
N ARG A 39 0.28 -3.23 5.06
CA ARG A 39 1.02 -1.95 5.11
C ARG A 39 1.54 -1.64 6.50
N PHE A 40 0.68 -1.71 7.52
CA PHE A 40 1.10 -1.50 8.92
C PHE A 40 2.08 -2.56 9.41
N GLN A 41 1.92 -3.82 9.01
CA GLN A 41 2.86 -4.88 9.37
C GLN A 41 4.26 -4.59 8.81
N TRP A 42 4.35 -4.09 7.58
CA TRP A 42 5.63 -3.70 6.99
C TRP A 42 6.26 -2.49 7.67
N MET A 43 5.47 -1.48 8.04
CA MET A 43 5.95 -0.35 8.84
C MET A 43 6.52 -0.84 10.19
N HIS A 44 5.80 -1.73 10.87
CA HIS A 44 6.28 -2.33 12.12
C HIS A 44 7.58 -3.13 11.95
N ILE A 45 7.75 -3.87 10.84
CA ILE A 45 8.97 -4.64 10.54
C ILE A 45 10.18 -3.73 10.30
N LEU A 46 10.00 -2.49 9.80
CA LEU A 46 11.10 -1.54 9.66
C LEU A 46 11.72 -1.17 11.01
N GLU A 47 10.91 -1.14 12.07
CA GLU A 47 11.33 -0.87 13.45
C GLU A 47 11.71 -2.15 14.20
N ASN A 48 11.08 -3.27 13.86
CA ASN A 48 11.21 -4.56 14.53
C ASN A 48 11.53 -5.66 13.51
N PRO A 49 12.80 -5.82 13.08
CA PRO A 49 13.16 -6.71 11.98
C PRO A 49 12.88 -8.20 12.22
N THR A 50 12.66 -8.61 13.48
CA THR A 50 12.30 -9.98 13.87
C THR A 50 10.79 -10.27 13.75
N ALA A 51 9.97 -9.25 13.48
CA ALA A 51 8.53 -9.43 13.31
C ALA A 51 8.20 -10.22 12.04
N VAL A 52 7.12 -11.01 12.09
CA VAL A 52 6.70 -11.88 11.00
C VAL A 52 5.84 -11.11 9.99
N SER A 53 6.16 -11.22 8.71
CA SER A 53 5.34 -10.62 7.64
C SER A 53 4.01 -11.34 7.48
N ARG A 54 2.99 -10.58 7.07
CA ARG A 54 1.64 -11.09 6.79
C ARG A 54 1.19 -10.58 5.43
N PRO A 55 1.68 -11.19 4.33
CA PRO A 55 1.31 -10.76 2.99
C PRO A 55 -0.17 -11.00 2.74
N VAL A 56 -0.80 -10.15 1.92
CA VAL A 56 -2.15 -10.40 1.43
C VAL A 56 -2.22 -11.67 0.57
N SER A 57 -3.45 -12.14 0.32
CA SER A 57 -3.68 -13.29 -0.55
C SER A 57 -3.25 -13.01 -2.00
N ILE A 58 -2.97 -14.07 -2.76
CA ILE A 58 -2.57 -13.98 -4.17
C ILE A 58 -3.61 -13.24 -5.05
N ILE A 59 -4.89 -13.34 -4.69
CA ILE A 59 -5.98 -12.64 -5.39
C ILE A 59 -5.83 -11.12 -5.22
N ILE A 60 -5.60 -10.66 -3.99
CA ILE A 60 -5.38 -9.25 -3.69
C ILE A 60 -4.07 -8.77 -4.34
N GLU A 61 -3.03 -9.59 -4.30
CA GLU A 61 -1.74 -9.29 -4.93
C GLU A 61 -1.89 -9.04 -6.45
N ASN A 62 -2.66 -9.89 -7.15
CA ASN A 62 -2.90 -9.72 -8.58
C ASN A 62 -3.68 -8.44 -8.89
N LYS A 63 -4.61 -8.03 -8.03
CA LYS A 63 -5.31 -6.75 -8.13
C LYS A 63 -4.35 -5.57 -7.92
N ILE A 64 -3.49 -5.62 -6.91
CA ILE A 64 -2.46 -4.59 -6.65
C ILE A 64 -1.56 -4.41 -7.88
N LYS A 65 -1.07 -5.51 -8.46
CA LYS A 65 -0.24 -5.46 -9.69
C LYS A 65 -0.98 -4.81 -10.86
N SER A 66 -2.28 -5.09 -11.00
CA SER A 66 -3.11 -4.46 -12.03
C SER A 66 -3.26 -2.96 -11.79
N ILE A 67 -3.48 -2.54 -10.54
CA ILE A 67 -3.58 -1.13 -10.17
C ILE A 67 -2.27 -0.37 -10.44
N SER A 68 -1.11 -0.95 -10.12
CA SER A 68 0.19 -0.35 -10.42
C SER A 68 0.38 -0.06 -11.92
N LYS A 69 -0.08 -0.96 -12.79
CA LYS A 69 -0.04 -0.73 -14.25
C LYS A 69 -1.03 0.36 -14.67
N LEU A 70 -2.24 0.34 -14.13
CA LEU A 70 -3.28 1.32 -14.43
C LEU A 70 -2.93 2.72 -13.95
N SER A 71 -2.32 2.86 -12.78
CA SER A 71 -1.91 4.15 -12.22
C SER A 71 -0.86 4.81 -13.11
N LEU A 72 0.09 4.03 -13.63
CA LEU A 72 1.08 4.51 -14.60
C LEU A 72 0.41 4.93 -15.92
N ALA A 73 -0.47 4.08 -16.48
CA ALA A 73 -1.16 4.38 -17.74
C ALA A 73 -2.05 5.64 -17.66
N GLN A 74 -2.58 5.96 -16.47
CA GLN A 74 -3.44 7.12 -16.24
C GLN A 74 -2.67 8.35 -15.73
N ASN A 75 -1.34 8.28 -15.62
CA ASN A 75 -0.52 9.32 -14.99
C ASN A 75 -1.05 9.75 -13.62
N PHE A 76 -1.56 8.77 -12.85
CA PHE A 76 -2.11 9.02 -11.53
C PHE A 76 -0.99 9.49 -10.59
N LYS A 77 -1.20 10.64 -9.96
CA LYS A 77 -0.32 11.18 -8.93
C LYS A 77 -0.99 10.98 -7.58
N PRO A 78 -0.47 10.09 -6.71
CA PRO A 78 -0.99 9.94 -5.37
C PRO A 78 -0.91 11.28 -4.63
N TYR A 79 -1.95 11.65 -3.88
CA TYR A 79 -2.00 12.91 -3.13
C TYR A 79 -0.86 12.99 -2.10
N TYR A 80 -0.51 11.84 -1.52
CA TYR A 80 0.62 11.70 -0.62
C TYR A 80 1.74 10.97 -1.38
N GLU A 81 2.75 11.72 -1.80
CA GLU A 81 3.91 11.17 -2.52
C GLU A 81 4.84 10.34 -1.61
N ASP A 82 4.81 10.60 -0.30
CA ASP A 82 5.62 9.90 0.70
C ASP A 82 4.72 9.20 1.73
N PRO A 83 4.62 7.85 1.69
CA PRO A 83 3.83 7.08 2.66
C PRO A 83 4.44 7.08 4.07
N PHE A 84 5.63 7.67 4.26
CA PHE A 84 6.36 7.77 5.53
C PHE A 84 6.34 9.18 6.12
N LYS A 85 5.79 10.19 5.41
CA LYS A 85 5.55 11.50 6.02
C LYS A 85 4.41 11.38 7.03
N GLU A 86 4.71 11.72 8.28
CA GLU A 86 3.68 11.91 9.31
C GLU A 86 2.65 12.93 8.80
N GLU A 87 1.37 12.56 8.86
CA GLU A 87 0.29 13.52 8.65
C GLU A 87 0.36 14.52 9.80
N ILE A 88 0.60 15.79 9.48
CA ILE A 88 0.33 16.87 10.44
C ILE A 88 -1.19 16.83 10.64
N GLU A 89 -1.65 16.22 11.73
CA GLU A 89 -3.01 16.40 12.23
C GLU A 89 -3.17 17.90 12.56
N ILE A 90 -3.73 18.67 11.63
CA ILE A 90 -4.25 19.99 11.97
C ILE A 90 -5.57 19.74 12.71
N LEU A 91 -5.48 19.75 14.04
CA LEU A 91 -6.62 19.81 14.96
C LEU A 91 -7.41 21.10 14.78
#